data_AF-F4MP34-F1
#
_entry.id   AF-F4MP34-F1
#
_cell.length_a   1.000
_cell.length_b   1.000
_cell.length_c   1.000
_cell.angle_alpha   90.00
_cell.angle_beta   90.00
_cell.angle_gamma   90.00
#
_symmetry.space_group_name_H-M   'P 1'
#
loop_
_entity.id
_entity.type
_entity.pdbx_description
1 polymer ?
#
loop_
_entity_poly.entity_id
_entity_poly.type
_entity_poly.pdbx_seq_one_letter_code
_entity_poly.pdbx_strand_id
1 'polypeptide(L)'
;MKRKIIKKNLALVKKKRLFLDFLKNNQLEDIYLKNTDFNKKSNILLNNFIIILKIHNLNYKNFWANISFINFCIYYLYHKFYKSLSEQKLNQINLTIKKIATNRKYNSLDINYEKQLIEIAKQYDIKFNTDFINTYFNNHQIYHYISNSFSLMFENDKKMLAYSYCYWLILFIYIKKYLSLQLNYKYSYSLFNLEMICNENYIKNIKQLTPVFFNLLIIKNNKWISKLDIKRKKK
;
A
#
# COMPACT_ATOMS: atom_id res chain seq x y z
N MET A 1 -6.72 37.60 22.43
CA MET A 1 -6.93 36.19 22.00
C MET A 1 -5.67 35.62 21.33
N LYS A 2 -4.87 34.81 22.02
CA LYS A 2 -3.71 34.12 21.41
C LYS A 2 -4.22 33.02 20.46
N ARG A 3 -3.95 33.17 19.16
CA ARG A 3 -4.36 32.23 18.10
C ARG A 3 -3.82 30.83 18.39
N LYS A 4 -4.73 29.89 18.64
CA LYS A 4 -4.51 28.43 18.78
C LYS A 4 -4.16 27.78 17.43
N ILE A 5 -3.33 28.44 16.63
CA ILE A 5 -2.58 27.77 15.55
C ILE A 5 -1.37 27.15 16.25
N ILE A 6 -0.82 26.04 15.74
CA ILE A 6 0.63 25.74 15.71
C ILE A 6 0.93 24.22 15.81
N LYS A 7 0.34 23.40 16.71
CA LYS A 7 0.81 21.99 16.82
C LYS A 7 0.45 21.06 15.64
N LYS A 8 -0.77 21.15 15.09
CA LYS A 8 -1.25 20.24 14.02
C LYS A 8 -0.61 20.54 12.65
N ASN A 9 -0.39 21.83 12.36
CA ASN A 9 0.27 22.29 11.14
C ASN A 9 1.78 22.05 11.17
N LEU A 10 2.46 22.23 12.31
CA LEU A 10 3.88 21.91 12.45
C LEU A 10 4.20 20.44 12.18
N ALA A 11 3.36 19.52 12.64
CA ALA A 11 3.56 18.09 12.40
C ALA A 11 3.46 17.74 10.91
N LEU A 12 2.50 18.33 10.18
CA LEU A 12 2.36 18.17 8.73
C LEU A 12 3.53 18.79 7.96
N VAL A 13 3.99 19.98 8.37
CA VAL A 13 5.16 20.66 7.77
C VAL A 13 6.44 19.85 7.98
N LYS A 14 6.70 19.37 9.20
CA LYS A 14 7.86 18.48 9.49
C LYS A 14 7.81 17.18 8.68
N LYS A 15 6.62 16.61 8.54
CA LYS A 15 6.35 15.40 7.74
C LYS A 15 6.55 15.58 6.23
N LYS A 16 6.33 16.80 5.72
CA LYS A 16 6.60 17.19 4.33
C LYS A 16 8.10 17.38 4.12
N ARG A 17 8.76 18.09 5.04
CA ARG A 17 10.21 18.31 5.03
C ARG A 17 11.00 17.00 5.01
N LEU A 18 10.71 16.06 5.90
CA LEU A 18 11.41 14.76 5.91
C LEU A 18 11.28 13.94 4.61
N PHE A 19 10.18 14.10 3.89
CA PHE A 19 10.01 13.44 2.59
C PHE A 19 10.71 14.19 1.47
N LEU A 20 10.69 15.52 1.50
CA LEU A 20 11.51 16.35 0.62
C LEU A 20 13.00 16.05 0.82
N ASP A 21 13.46 15.96 2.07
CA ASP A 21 14.82 15.58 2.42
C ASP A 21 15.12 14.14 1.93
N PHE A 22 14.17 13.22 2.03
CA PHE A 22 14.30 11.88 1.43
C PHE A 22 14.45 11.94 -0.09
N LEU A 23 13.63 12.71 -0.81
CA LEU A 23 13.76 12.87 -2.26
C LEU A 23 15.09 13.54 -2.63
N LYS A 24 15.49 14.57 -1.89
CA LYS A 24 16.77 15.29 -2.03
C LYS A 24 17.96 14.34 -1.90
N ASN A 25 17.99 13.58 -0.79
CA ASN A 25 19.06 12.62 -0.52
C ASN A 25 19.12 11.46 -1.53
N ASN A 26 18.09 11.31 -2.37
CA ASN A 26 18.05 10.31 -3.45
C ASN A 26 18.09 10.94 -4.85
N GLN A 27 18.41 12.23 -4.99
CA GLN A 27 18.50 12.96 -6.27
C GLN A 27 17.18 12.96 -7.08
N LEU A 28 16.03 13.04 -6.40
CA LEU A 28 14.68 13.02 -6.99
C LEU A 28 13.94 14.36 -6.82
N GLU A 29 14.69 15.45 -6.72
CA GLU A 29 14.17 16.79 -6.40
C GLU A 29 13.16 17.28 -7.45
N ASP A 30 13.43 16.97 -8.73
CA ASP A 30 12.64 17.40 -9.89
C ASP A 30 11.35 16.58 -10.10
N ILE A 31 11.17 15.48 -9.38
CA ILE A 31 9.97 14.62 -9.45
C ILE A 31 8.87 15.16 -8.52
N TYR A 32 9.18 16.13 -7.65
CA TYR A 32 8.23 16.67 -6.69
C TYR A 32 7.21 17.62 -7.33
N LEU A 33 6.04 17.09 -7.71
CA LEU A 33 4.88 17.91 -8.05
C LEU A 33 4.28 18.54 -6.78
N LYS A 34 4.24 19.88 -6.76
CA LYS A 34 3.94 20.72 -5.61
C LYS A 34 2.60 20.43 -4.89
N ASN A 35 1.64 19.67 -5.45
CA ASN A 35 0.26 19.70 -4.94
C ASN A 35 -0.60 18.41 -4.93
N THR A 36 -0.14 17.19 -5.25
CA THR A 36 -1.09 16.04 -5.32
C THR A 36 -0.92 14.91 -4.29
N ASP A 37 0.29 14.42 -3.98
CA ASP A 37 0.38 13.06 -3.41
C ASP A 37 0.72 12.97 -1.92
N PHE A 38 0.56 14.08 -1.20
CA PHE A 38 0.83 14.18 0.23
C PHE A 38 -0.42 14.40 1.08
N ASN A 39 -1.61 14.00 0.59
CA ASN A 39 -2.84 14.07 1.37
C ASN A 39 -2.89 12.92 2.39
N LYS A 40 -2.10 13.09 3.46
CA LYS A 40 -1.79 12.21 4.60
C LYS A 40 -2.98 11.84 5.52
N LYS A 41 -4.22 11.78 5.03
CA LYS A 41 -5.39 11.39 5.85
C LYS A 41 -6.11 10.12 5.39
N SER A 42 -5.93 9.68 4.14
CA SER A 42 -6.71 8.57 3.56
C SER A 42 -5.90 7.38 3.04
N ASN A 43 -4.56 7.39 3.12
CA ASN A 43 -3.77 6.25 2.67
C ASN A 43 -3.86 5.11 3.71
N ILE A 44 -4.67 4.10 3.40
CA ILE A 44 -4.98 2.96 4.26
C ILE A 44 -3.73 2.18 4.65
N LEU A 45 -2.79 1.96 3.72
CA LEU A 45 -1.57 1.20 3.97
C LEU A 45 -0.69 1.91 5.01
N LEU A 46 -0.45 3.20 4.84
CA LEU A 46 0.34 4.00 5.78
C LEU A 46 -0.35 4.15 7.13
N ASN A 47 -1.67 4.31 7.13
CA ASN A 47 -2.43 4.39 8.36
C ASN A 47 -2.35 3.07 9.14
N ASN A 48 -2.47 1.92 8.46
CA ASN A 48 -2.30 0.61 9.08
C ASN A 48 -0.89 0.41 9.63
N PHE A 49 0.14 0.75 8.86
CA PHE A 49 1.52 0.66 9.32
C PHE A 49 1.72 1.46 10.62
N ILE A 50 1.27 2.71 10.66
CA ILE A 50 1.40 3.57 11.84
C ILE A 50 0.61 3.03 13.03
N ILE A 51 -0.59 2.47 12.82
CA ILE A 51 -1.37 1.91 13.93
C ILE A 51 -0.70 0.65 14.47
N ILE A 52 -0.23 -0.24 13.60
CA ILE A 52 0.46 -1.46 14.02
C ILE A 52 1.71 -1.10 14.82
N LEU A 53 2.52 -0.15 14.35
CA LEU A 53 3.67 0.34 15.13
C LEU A 53 3.24 0.82 16.53
N LYS A 54 2.14 1.60 16.63
CA LYS A 54 1.63 2.07 17.92
C LYS A 54 1.14 0.94 18.83
N ILE A 55 0.44 -0.05 18.28
CA ILE A 55 -0.05 -1.21 19.03
C ILE A 55 1.11 -1.98 19.65
N HIS A 56 2.24 -2.06 18.94
CA HIS A 56 3.46 -2.71 19.43
C HIS A 56 4.39 -1.75 20.20
N ASN A 57 3.91 -0.58 20.64
CA ASN A 57 4.69 0.42 21.36
C ASN A 57 5.96 0.90 20.63
N LEU A 58 5.99 0.80 19.30
CA LEU A 58 7.10 1.26 18.47
C LEU A 58 6.93 2.73 18.09
N ASN A 59 8.00 3.51 18.27
CA ASN A 59 8.02 4.90 17.88
C ASN A 59 8.10 5.03 16.36
N TYR A 60 7.00 5.46 15.72
CA TYR A 60 6.93 5.62 14.26
C TYR A 60 8.01 6.54 13.68
N LYS A 61 8.62 7.42 14.49
CA LYS A 61 9.73 8.27 14.04
C LYS A 61 10.96 7.45 13.62
N ASN A 62 11.19 6.31 14.25
CA ASN A 62 12.31 5.42 13.94
C ASN A 62 12.12 4.71 12.58
N PHE A 63 10.87 4.64 12.10
CA PHE A 63 10.48 3.98 10.86
C PHE A 63 10.15 4.98 9.75
N TRP A 64 10.62 6.23 9.85
CA TRP A 64 10.33 7.27 8.86
C TRP A 64 10.78 6.91 7.46
N ALA A 65 11.94 6.24 7.34
CA ALA A 65 12.42 5.80 6.04
C ALA A 65 11.52 4.74 5.41
N ASN A 66 11.00 3.79 6.20
CA ASN A 66 10.01 2.81 5.75
C ASN A 66 8.72 3.50 5.31
N ILE A 67 8.21 4.45 6.10
CA ILE A 67 7.02 5.24 5.76
C ILE A 67 7.22 5.97 4.43
N SER A 68 8.36 6.64 4.24
CA SER A 68 8.67 7.38 3.02
C SER A 68 8.82 6.45 1.82
N PHE A 69 9.48 5.30 2.00
CA PHE A 69 9.65 4.29 0.96
C PHE A 69 8.31 3.69 0.53
N ILE A 70 7.46 3.28 1.48
CA ILE A 70 6.11 2.77 1.20
C ILE A 70 5.30 3.83 0.44
N ASN A 71 5.36 5.10 0.87
CA ASN A 71 4.66 6.18 0.17
C ASN A 71 5.16 6.38 -1.26
N PHE A 72 6.46 6.26 -1.49
CA PHE A 72 7.07 6.36 -2.83
C PHE A 72 6.68 5.18 -3.74
N CYS A 73 6.58 3.97 -3.19
CA CYS A 73 6.06 2.82 -3.92
C CYS A 73 4.57 2.98 -4.28
N ILE A 74 3.76 3.50 -3.35
CA ILE A 74 2.34 3.78 -3.62
C ILE A 74 2.17 4.86 -4.70
N TYR A 75 3.04 5.87 -4.69
CA TYR A 75 3.12 6.89 -5.74
C TYR A 75 3.40 6.27 -7.11
N TYR A 76 4.39 5.38 -7.20
CA TYR A 76 4.67 4.62 -8.43
C TYR A 76 3.45 3.84 -8.91
N LEU A 77 2.79 3.08 -8.03
CA LEU A 77 1.61 2.27 -8.38
C LEU A 77 0.45 3.14 -8.91
N TYR A 78 0.22 4.30 -8.29
CA TYR A 78 -0.80 5.24 -8.72
C TYR A 78 -0.54 5.74 -10.15
N HIS A 79 0.67 6.23 -10.42
CA HIS A 79 1.00 6.78 -11.73
C HIS A 79 1.12 5.71 -12.82
N LYS A 80 1.60 4.50 -12.47
CA LYS A 80 1.59 3.34 -13.35
C LYS A 80 0.15 2.99 -13.77
N PHE A 81 -0.79 2.96 -12.81
CA PHE A 81 -2.18 2.62 -13.09
C PHE A 81 -2.91 3.68 -13.93
N TYR A 82 -2.82 4.96 -13.55
CA TYR A 82 -3.51 6.05 -14.26
C TYR A 82 -2.78 6.53 -15.52
N LYS A 83 -1.61 5.97 -15.85
CA LYS A 83 -0.78 6.38 -16.99
C LYS A 83 -0.54 7.89 -17.04
N SER A 84 -0.34 8.51 -15.88
CA SER A 84 -0.23 9.97 -15.75
C SER A 84 1.22 10.49 -15.75
N LEU A 85 2.20 9.60 -15.87
CA LEU A 85 3.61 9.93 -16.10
C LEU A 85 4.10 9.21 -17.35
N SER A 86 5.13 9.75 -18.00
CA SER A 86 5.81 9.09 -19.10
C SER A 86 6.50 7.81 -18.63
N GLU A 87 6.65 6.84 -19.54
CA GLU A 87 7.31 5.57 -19.26
C GLU A 87 8.77 5.76 -18.80
N GLN A 88 9.48 6.71 -19.40
CA GLN A 88 10.83 7.09 -18.97
C GLN A 88 10.87 7.51 -17.50
N LYS A 89 9.93 8.35 -17.04
CA LYS A 89 9.84 8.78 -15.63
C LYS A 89 9.46 7.61 -14.71
N LEU A 90 8.52 6.76 -15.13
CA LEU A 90 8.15 5.57 -14.36
C LEU A 90 9.34 4.61 -14.21
N ASN A 91 10.15 4.44 -15.25
CA ASN A 91 11.35 3.61 -15.22
C ASN A 91 12.41 4.18 -14.28
N GLN A 92 12.63 5.50 -14.29
CA GLN A 92 13.52 6.16 -13.32
C GLN A 92 13.06 5.92 -11.88
N ILE A 93 11.76 6.13 -11.60
CA ILE A 93 11.18 5.87 -10.27
C ILE A 93 11.40 4.40 -9.86
N ASN A 94 11.13 3.45 -10.76
CA ASN A 94 11.28 2.03 -10.49
C ASN A 94 12.74 1.66 -10.19
N LEU A 95 13.71 2.19 -10.95
CA LEU A 95 15.14 1.99 -10.69
C LEU A 95 15.53 2.52 -9.30
N THR A 96 15.02 3.69 -8.91
CA THR A 96 15.28 4.24 -7.58
C THR A 96 14.64 3.39 -6.48
N ILE A 97 13.41 2.89 -6.68
CA ILE A 97 12.77 1.95 -5.74
C ILE A 97 13.66 0.71 -5.55
N LYS A 98 14.13 0.10 -6.64
CA LYS A 98 15.03 -1.08 -6.59
C LYS A 98 16.31 -0.77 -5.82
N LYS A 99 16.97 0.35 -6.12
CA LYS A 99 18.21 0.79 -5.43
C LYS A 99 17.99 0.93 -3.92
N ILE A 100 16.91 1.59 -3.51
CA ILE A 100 16.60 1.78 -2.09
C ILE A 100 16.25 0.45 -1.41
N ALA A 101 15.46 -0.40 -2.08
CA ALA A 101 15.07 -1.70 -1.57
C ALA A 101 16.30 -2.60 -1.32
N THR A 102 17.24 -2.64 -2.27
CA THR A 102 18.51 -3.38 -2.12
C THR A 102 19.33 -2.82 -0.97
N ASN A 103 19.56 -1.51 -0.93
CA ASN A 103 20.37 -0.86 0.12
C ASN A 103 19.81 -1.07 1.52
N ARG A 104 18.48 -1.16 1.65
CA ARG A 104 17.78 -1.38 2.93
C ARG A 104 17.38 -2.83 3.18
N LYS A 105 17.78 -3.76 2.31
CA LYS A 105 17.49 -5.19 2.42
C LYS A 105 15.98 -5.49 2.53
N TYR A 106 15.15 -4.80 1.75
CA TYR A 106 13.70 -5.03 1.69
C TYR A 106 13.30 -6.22 0.81
N ASN A 107 14.08 -7.30 0.87
CA ASN A 107 13.99 -8.48 0.02
C ASN A 107 14.10 -9.79 0.82
N SER A 108 13.78 -9.73 2.11
CA SER A 108 13.99 -10.86 3.04
C SER A 108 12.96 -11.99 2.91
N LEU A 109 11.77 -11.69 2.42
CA LEU A 109 10.71 -12.65 2.17
C LEU A 109 10.26 -12.48 0.72
N ASP A 110 10.13 -13.58 -0.03
CA ASP A 110 9.75 -13.54 -1.45
C ASP A 110 8.51 -14.39 -1.77
N ILE A 111 7.38 -14.03 -1.14
CA ILE A 111 6.11 -14.71 -1.37
C ILE A 111 5.30 -13.91 -2.39
N ASN A 112 4.88 -14.58 -3.46
CA ASN A 112 4.07 -14.00 -4.53
C ASN A 112 2.58 -14.28 -4.33
N TYR A 113 1.91 -13.38 -3.61
CA TYR A 113 0.46 -13.49 -3.39
C TYR A 113 -0.39 -13.14 -4.60
N GLU A 114 0.12 -12.45 -5.62
CA GLU A 114 -0.61 -12.29 -6.91
C GLU A 114 -0.79 -13.66 -7.56
N LYS A 115 0.27 -14.46 -7.63
CA LYS A 115 0.22 -15.84 -8.15
C LYS A 115 -0.69 -16.72 -7.29
N GLN A 116 -0.57 -16.66 -5.96
CA GLN A 116 -1.45 -17.42 -5.07
C GLN A 116 -2.91 -17.03 -5.22
N LEU A 117 -3.22 -15.73 -5.35
CA LEU A 117 -4.58 -15.26 -5.59
C LEU A 117 -5.16 -15.84 -6.88
N ILE A 118 -4.38 -15.89 -7.96
CA ILE A 118 -4.79 -16.49 -9.23
C ILE A 118 -5.07 -17.99 -9.07
N GLU A 119 -4.22 -18.72 -8.34
CA GLU A 119 -4.46 -20.15 -8.08
C GLU A 119 -5.70 -20.39 -7.21
N ILE A 120 -5.90 -19.58 -6.17
CA ILE A 120 -7.12 -19.64 -5.34
C ILE A 120 -8.34 -19.32 -6.20
N ALA A 121 -8.27 -18.29 -7.05
CA ALA A 121 -9.38 -17.89 -7.92
C ALA A 121 -9.84 -19.03 -8.86
N LYS A 122 -8.93 -19.86 -9.35
CA LYS A 122 -9.27 -21.05 -10.16
C LYS A 122 -10.14 -22.05 -9.40
N GLN A 123 -9.96 -22.18 -8.07
CA GLN A 123 -10.78 -23.07 -7.23
C GLN A 123 -12.23 -22.61 -7.12
N TYR A 124 -12.50 -21.33 -7.44
CA TYR A 124 -13.83 -20.74 -7.49
C TYR A 124 -14.36 -20.58 -8.93
N ASP A 125 -13.78 -21.30 -9.89
CA ASP A 125 -14.07 -21.21 -11.33
C ASP A 125 -13.86 -19.80 -11.93
N ILE A 126 -13.05 -18.97 -11.29
CA ILE A 126 -12.70 -17.64 -11.79
C ILE A 126 -11.46 -17.76 -12.66
N LYS A 127 -11.65 -17.63 -13.97
CA LYS A 127 -10.56 -17.69 -14.97
C LYS A 127 -10.25 -16.30 -15.51
N PHE A 128 -8.97 -15.92 -15.48
CA PHE A 128 -8.47 -14.70 -16.12
C PHE A 128 -7.70 -15.08 -17.38
N ASN A 129 -7.84 -14.30 -18.45
CA ASN A 129 -6.97 -14.46 -19.60
C ASN A 129 -5.55 -13.95 -19.28
N THR A 130 -4.59 -14.39 -20.07
CA THR A 130 -3.17 -14.08 -19.87
C THR A 130 -2.90 -12.58 -19.94
N ASP A 131 -3.55 -11.87 -20.86
CA ASP A 131 -3.40 -10.42 -21.03
C ASP A 131 -3.85 -9.64 -19.79
N PHE A 132 -4.96 -10.06 -19.18
CA PHE A 132 -5.46 -9.47 -17.94
C PHE A 132 -4.47 -9.69 -16.80
N ILE A 133 -3.94 -10.91 -16.66
CA ILE A 133 -2.92 -11.23 -15.65
C ILE A 133 -1.68 -10.35 -15.85
N ASN A 134 -1.15 -10.29 -17.07
CA ASN A 134 0.04 -9.50 -17.39
C ASN A 134 -0.16 -7.99 -17.15
N THR A 135 -1.38 -7.49 -17.38
CA THR A 135 -1.72 -6.08 -17.22
C THR A 135 -1.93 -5.70 -15.76
N TYR A 136 -2.66 -6.52 -14.99
CA TYR A 136 -3.17 -6.14 -13.68
C TYR A 136 -2.51 -6.87 -12.50
N PHE A 137 -1.94 -8.06 -12.72
CA PHE A 137 -1.26 -8.89 -11.71
C PHE A 137 0.25 -9.00 -11.99
N ASN A 138 0.87 -7.87 -12.31
CA ASN A 138 2.30 -7.75 -12.56
C ASN A 138 2.89 -6.57 -11.76
N ASN A 139 2.58 -6.55 -10.46
CA ASN A 139 3.08 -5.56 -9.52
C ASN A 139 3.86 -6.20 -8.36
N HIS A 140 4.12 -7.51 -8.46
CA HIS A 140 4.70 -8.34 -7.42
C HIS A 140 5.91 -7.70 -6.76
N GLN A 141 6.88 -7.25 -7.56
CA GLN A 141 8.11 -6.64 -7.07
C GLN A 141 7.84 -5.45 -6.13
N ILE A 142 6.90 -4.58 -6.50
CA ILE A 142 6.58 -3.40 -5.70
C ILE A 142 5.81 -3.80 -4.44
N TYR A 143 4.85 -4.72 -4.56
CA TYR A 143 4.09 -5.23 -3.40
C TYR A 143 4.99 -5.94 -2.40
N HIS A 144 5.94 -6.73 -2.90
CA HIS A 144 6.99 -7.39 -2.15
C HIS A 144 7.84 -6.37 -1.38
N TYR A 145 8.32 -5.31 -2.04
CA TYR A 145 9.14 -4.30 -1.36
C TYR A 145 8.37 -3.53 -0.29
N ILE A 146 7.11 -3.17 -0.57
CA ILE A 146 6.25 -2.54 0.43
C ILE A 146 6.08 -3.47 1.63
N SER A 147 5.78 -4.74 1.39
CA SER A 147 5.48 -5.72 2.43
C SER A 147 6.72 -6.05 3.28
N ASN A 148 7.90 -6.19 2.68
CA ASN A 148 9.16 -6.34 3.43
C ASN A 148 9.50 -5.09 4.25
N SER A 149 9.31 -3.90 3.68
CA SER A 149 9.49 -2.64 4.43
C SER A 149 8.51 -2.52 5.59
N PHE A 150 7.28 -3.02 5.39
CA PHE A 150 6.24 -3.08 6.40
C PHE A 150 6.53 -4.11 7.49
N SER A 151 7.20 -5.22 7.21
CA SER A 151 7.43 -6.29 8.19
C SER A 151 8.74 -6.14 8.95
N LEU A 152 9.65 -5.26 8.53
CA LEU A 152 11.02 -5.18 9.03
C LEU A 152 11.13 -4.96 10.55
N MET A 153 10.14 -4.35 11.18
CA MET A 153 10.15 -4.11 12.63
C MET A 153 9.80 -5.35 13.47
N PHE A 154 9.48 -6.47 12.82
CA PHE A 154 9.13 -7.71 13.47
C PHE A 154 10.16 -8.80 13.17
N GLU A 155 10.25 -9.74 14.10
CA GLU A 155 11.09 -10.94 13.99
C GLU A 155 10.22 -12.18 13.78
N ASN A 156 10.84 -13.22 13.20
CA ASN A 156 10.28 -14.58 13.04
C ASN A 156 8.83 -14.58 12.51
N ASP A 157 7.93 -15.34 13.13
CA ASP A 157 6.55 -15.52 12.67
C ASP A 157 5.79 -14.20 12.52
N LYS A 158 6.02 -13.23 13.41
CA LYS A 158 5.37 -11.91 13.32
C LYS A 158 5.81 -11.15 12.07
N LYS A 159 7.05 -11.35 11.61
CA LYS A 159 7.54 -10.78 10.35
C LYS A 159 6.75 -11.34 9.17
N MET A 160 6.57 -12.67 9.11
CA MET A 160 5.79 -13.31 8.06
C MET A 160 4.32 -12.87 8.10
N LEU A 161 3.71 -12.79 9.28
CA LEU A 161 2.33 -12.33 9.44
C LEU A 161 2.16 -10.87 8.99
N ALA A 162 3.08 -9.99 9.37
CA ALA A 162 3.05 -8.59 8.95
C ALA A 162 3.28 -8.41 7.44
N TYR A 163 4.19 -9.19 6.85
CA TYR A 163 4.43 -9.24 5.42
C TYR A 163 3.15 -9.68 4.68
N SER A 164 2.59 -10.82 5.09
CA SER A 164 1.39 -11.41 4.51
C SER A 164 0.21 -10.46 4.61
N TYR A 165 -0.02 -9.90 5.79
CA TYR A 165 -1.05 -8.90 6.03
C TYR A 165 -0.93 -7.71 5.09
N CYS A 166 0.27 -7.11 4.99
CA CYS A 166 0.49 -5.94 4.16
C CYS A 166 0.22 -6.24 2.70
N TYR A 167 0.76 -7.35 2.19
CA TYR A 167 0.61 -7.72 0.80
C TYR A 167 -0.85 -7.97 0.41
N TRP A 168 -1.57 -8.76 1.21
CA TRP A 168 -3.00 -9.02 0.98
C TRP A 168 -3.85 -7.75 1.07
N LEU A 169 -3.51 -6.82 1.97
CA LEU A 169 -4.16 -5.53 2.04
C LEU A 169 -3.87 -4.66 0.80
N ILE A 170 -2.64 -4.69 0.25
CA ILE A 170 -2.31 -3.98 -1.00
C ILE A 170 -3.17 -4.54 -2.13
N LEU A 171 -3.25 -5.87 -2.27
CA LEU A 171 -4.07 -6.52 -3.29
C LEU A 171 -5.54 -6.14 -3.14
N PHE A 172 -6.09 -6.21 -1.92
CA PHE A 172 -7.46 -5.81 -1.64
C PHE A 172 -7.73 -4.36 -2.08
N ILE A 173 -6.87 -3.42 -1.70
CA ILE A 173 -7.01 -2.00 -2.10
C ILE A 173 -6.88 -1.87 -3.62
N TYR A 174 -5.97 -2.60 -4.24
CA TYR A 174 -5.74 -2.53 -5.67
C TYR A 174 -6.96 -2.99 -6.46
N ILE A 175 -7.52 -4.14 -6.09
CA ILE A 175 -8.71 -4.71 -6.71
C ILE A 175 -9.91 -3.76 -6.52
N LYS A 176 -10.19 -3.37 -5.27
CA LYS A 176 -11.35 -2.54 -4.93
C LYS A 176 -11.30 -1.14 -5.54
N LYS A 177 -10.12 -0.51 -5.61
CA LYS A 177 -9.97 0.89 -6.05
C LYS A 177 -9.60 1.03 -7.52
N TYR A 178 -8.71 0.19 -8.02
CA TYR A 178 -8.11 0.37 -9.33
C TYR A 178 -8.72 -0.60 -10.34
N LEU A 179 -8.74 -1.89 -10.05
CA LEU A 179 -9.29 -2.87 -11.00
C LEU A 179 -10.79 -2.64 -11.27
N SER A 180 -11.54 -2.24 -10.25
CA SER A 180 -12.96 -1.88 -10.35
C SER A 180 -13.27 -0.71 -11.31
N LEU A 181 -12.28 0.14 -11.64
CA LEU A 181 -12.43 1.24 -12.59
C LEU A 181 -12.27 0.81 -14.05
N GLN A 182 -11.49 -0.24 -14.32
CA GLN A 182 -11.19 -0.69 -15.67
C GLN A 182 -12.25 -1.65 -16.20
N LEU A 183 -12.90 -2.37 -15.30
CA LEU A 183 -14.01 -3.26 -15.62
C LEU A 183 -15.27 -2.42 -15.80
N ASN A 184 -15.47 -1.89 -17.02
CA ASN A 184 -16.55 -0.99 -17.43
C ASN A 184 -17.98 -1.54 -17.22
N TYR A 185 -18.14 -2.79 -16.79
CA TYR A 185 -19.43 -3.41 -16.46
C TYR A 185 -19.41 -3.85 -15.00
N LYS A 186 -20.52 -3.57 -14.31
CA LYS A 186 -20.94 -4.04 -12.96
C LYS A 186 -19.89 -4.87 -12.23
N TYR A 187 -19.52 -4.42 -11.02
CA TYR A 187 -18.89 -5.23 -9.95
C TYR A 187 -19.07 -6.72 -10.22
N SER A 188 -18.11 -7.34 -10.91
CA SER A 188 -18.33 -8.67 -11.47
C SER A 188 -18.26 -9.65 -10.31
N TYR A 189 -18.98 -10.76 -10.42
CA TYR A 189 -18.89 -11.85 -9.45
C TYR A 189 -17.42 -12.21 -9.15
N SER A 190 -16.59 -12.26 -10.20
CA SER A 190 -15.14 -12.46 -10.11
C SER A 190 -14.43 -11.38 -9.28
N LEU A 191 -14.72 -10.10 -9.52
CA LEU A 191 -14.09 -8.99 -8.78
C LEU A 191 -14.48 -9.03 -7.30
N PHE A 192 -15.77 -9.28 -7.01
CA PHE A 192 -16.26 -9.44 -5.65
C PHE A 192 -15.55 -10.59 -4.93
N ASN A 193 -15.45 -11.75 -5.57
CA ASN A 193 -14.77 -12.90 -4.98
C ASN A 193 -13.29 -12.66 -4.74
N LEU A 194 -12.58 -12.01 -5.68
CA LEU A 194 -11.19 -11.63 -5.46
C LEU A 194 -11.04 -10.71 -4.24
N GLU A 195 -11.93 -9.72 -4.09
CA GLU A 195 -11.93 -8.86 -2.92
C GLU A 195 -12.18 -9.66 -1.63
N MET A 196 -13.12 -10.61 -1.64
CA MET A 196 -13.40 -11.45 -0.48
C MET A 196 -12.22 -12.35 -0.10
N ILE A 197 -11.57 -12.98 -1.09
CA ILE A 197 -10.37 -13.80 -0.87
C ILE A 197 -9.25 -12.95 -0.25
N CYS A 198 -8.97 -11.76 -0.80
CA CYS A 198 -7.96 -10.87 -0.21
C CYS A 198 -8.36 -10.40 1.18
N ASN A 199 -9.65 -10.11 1.39
CA ASN A 199 -10.20 -9.67 2.67
C ASN A 199 -10.01 -10.72 3.76
N GLU A 200 -10.40 -11.96 3.49
CA GLU A 200 -10.21 -13.10 4.38
C GLU A 200 -8.73 -13.26 4.76
N ASN A 201 -7.83 -13.21 3.77
CA ASN A 201 -6.41 -13.43 4.00
C ASN A 201 -5.76 -12.32 4.83
N TYR A 202 -6.03 -11.04 4.56
CA TYR A 202 -5.45 -9.99 5.41
C TYR A 202 -6.07 -10.02 6.82
N ILE A 203 -7.36 -10.35 6.95
CA ILE A 203 -8.04 -10.49 8.25
C ILE A 203 -7.41 -11.61 9.08
N LYS A 204 -7.16 -12.78 8.47
CA LYS A 204 -6.50 -13.91 9.11
C LYS A 204 -5.13 -13.52 9.68
N ASN A 205 -4.32 -12.85 8.87
CA ASN A 205 -2.97 -12.45 9.26
C ASN A 205 -2.97 -11.38 10.37
N ILE A 206 -3.85 -10.37 10.30
CA ILE A 206 -3.89 -9.32 11.33
C ILE A 206 -4.48 -9.79 12.65
N LYS A 207 -5.41 -10.76 12.61
CA LYS A 207 -5.93 -11.44 13.80
C LYS A 207 -4.82 -12.16 14.56
N GLN A 208 -3.92 -12.83 13.85
CA GLN A 208 -2.78 -13.52 14.45
C GLN A 208 -1.68 -12.55 14.91
N LEU A 209 -1.42 -11.47 14.16
CA LEU A 209 -0.40 -10.49 14.50
C LEU A 209 -0.79 -9.64 15.74
N THR A 210 -2.07 -9.29 15.86
CA THR A 210 -2.59 -8.35 16.87
C THR A 210 -3.88 -8.83 17.54
N PRO A 211 -3.91 -10.01 18.18
CA PRO A 211 -5.16 -10.63 18.65
C PRO A 211 -5.96 -9.72 19.60
N VAL A 212 -5.28 -9.04 20.52
CA VAL A 212 -5.91 -8.14 21.51
C VAL A 212 -6.56 -6.91 20.85
N PHE A 213 -5.95 -6.36 19.79
CA PHE A 213 -6.39 -5.11 19.15
C PHE A 213 -7.07 -5.34 17.80
N PHE A 214 -7.29 -6.59 17.42
CA PHE A 214 -7.82 -7.01 16.13
C PHE A 214 -9.14 -6.29 15.79
N ASN A 215 -10.13 -6.34 16.68
CA ASN A 215 -11.44 -5.73 16.45
C ASN A 215 -11.34 -4.22 16.19
N LEU A 216 -10.49 -3.51 16.93
CA LEU A 216 -10.28 -2.07 16.76
C LEU A 216 -9.63 -1.76 15.40
N LEU A 217 -8.67 -2.58 14.97
CA LEU A 217 -8.02 -2.45 13.67
C LEU A 217 -9.00 -2.69 12.52
N ILE A 218 -9.83 -3.73 12.60
CA ILE A 218 -10.86 -4.01 11.60
C ILE A 218 -11.87 -2.87 11.50
N ILE A 219 -12.36 -2.35 12.62
CA ILE A 219 -13.30 -1.21 12.62
C ILE A 219 -12.66 0.01 11.92
N LYS A 220 -11.39 0.31 12.21
CA LYS A 220 -10.68 1.43 11.56
C LYS A 220 -10.46 1.19 10.07
N ASN A 221 -10.10 -0.04 9.69
CA ASN A 221 -9.92 -0.43 8.30
C ASN A 221 -11.21 -0.31 7.52
N ASN A 222 -12.32 -0.85 8.01
CA ASN A 222 -13.63 -0.73 7.38
C ASN A 222 -14.03 0.73 7.18
N LYS A 223 -13.77 1.61 8.16
CA LYS A 223 -14.04 3.05 8.06
C LYS A 223 -13.20 3.75 6.99
N TRP A 224 -12.00 3.27 6.69
CA TRP A 224 -11.20 3.83 5.61
C TRP A 224 -11.51 3.18 4.26
N ILE A 225 -11.77 1.88 4.25
CA ILE A 225 -12.15 1.11 3.07
C ILE A 225 -13.48 1.61 2.50
N SER A 226 -14.45 1.96 3.33
CA SER A 226 -15.72 2.57 2.87
C SER A 226 -15.54 3.93 2.19
N LYS A 227 -14.39 4.59 2.36
CA LYS A 227 -14.04 5.82 1.65
C LYS A 227 -13.35 5.56 0.31
N LEU A 228 -12.95 4.32 0.04
CA LEU A 228 -12.48 3.91 -1.27
C LEU A 228 -13.62 3.73 -2.26
N ASP A 229 -14.87 3.61 -1.78
CA ASP A 229 -16.03 3.48 -2.63
C ASP A 229 -16.08 4.68 -3.57
N ILE A 230 -15.85 4.35 -4.83
CA ILE A 230 -15.73 5.33 -5.90
C ILE A 230 -17.12 5.92 -6.06
N LYS A 231 -17.26 7.25 -5.92
CA LYS A 231 -18.41 7.94 -6.50
C LYS A 231 -18.34 7.70 -8.00
N ARG A 232 -19.01 6.64 -8.47
CA ARG A 232 -19.24 6.42 -9.89
C ARG A 232 -19.85 7.71 -10.38
N LYS A 233 -19.16 8.43 -11.27
CA LYS A 233 -19.82 9.52 -11.99
C LYS A 233 -21.02 8.85 -12.66
N LYS A 234 -22.23 9.17 -12.21
CA LYS A 234 -23.44 8.94 -13.00
C LYS A 234 -23.16 9.67 -14.30
N LYS A 235 -22.88 8.92 -15.37
CA LYS A 235 -23.08 9.46 -16.71
C LYS A 235 -24.58 9.55 -16.90
#